data_AF-A0A7Y8LWR7-F1
#
_entry.id   AF-A0A7Y8LWR7-F1
#
_cell.length_a   1.000
_cell.length_b   1.000
_cell.length_c   1.000
_cell.angle_alpha   90.00
_cell.angle_beta   90.00
_cell.angle_gamma   90.00
#
_symmetry.space_group_name_H-M   'P 1'
#
loop_
_entity.id
_entity.type
_entity.pdbx_description
1 polymer ?
#
loop_
_entity_poly.entity_id
_entity_poly.type
_entity_poly.pdbx_seq_one_letter_code
_entity_poly.pdbx_strand_id
1 'polypeptide(L)'
;MRDSKRFFDFIEVIKRAESGEAMKESDYDKRLGRKALSLMKQYEIHYDPQCIIPSDDGLADRIFQAAVNLFLDMGVYCTDTQRVISFAPEELQWALENVPQEVNYGRDKETITVYPRKVEDRRDPVCFFSAVGTPVTEEMFLPVAQSYAQEPLADTFSGPLITSYKGISVTSGSPIEVEAAIWNTQMLREAARRAGRPYIGIHNFQSTGEKTDATIASAQEKFGAFPGDGLLVAAIAEMKVDFERLKKVAFLRQSPYVLGALYGPLMGGYAGGPEGTAIALVAHHFLGLLVFSGERHNSFPIHIHHVCNTTREMLWLISVTGQALARNTPLIIASNAFMASGPCTEMVIDELCAQSITSTVSGWHLNPCAVAKNRYPMRCSGMEPRIHAEVGHRVAQIGLTRKEANRIVLRLVKGYEKAIPEAPIGKMFHECYSVDKIRPTDEYDSLFAKKKKEWGGLGFEVI
;
A
#
# COMPACT_ATOMS: atom_id res chain seq x y z
N MET A 1 -28.70 -14.41 0.54
CA MET A 1 -28.99 -14.74 -0.88
C MET A 1 -28.68 -13.50 -1.71
N ARG A 2 -27.55 -13.48 -2.44
CA ARG A 2 -27.26 -12.44 -3.44
C ARG A 2 -27.19 -13.11 -4.82
N ASP A 3 -28.20 -12.76 -5.61
CA ASP A 3 -28.35 -12.72 -7.07
C ASP A 3 -27.74 -13.78 -7.99
N SER A 4 -28.65 -14.40 -8.74
CA SER A 4 -28.47 -15.21 -9.96
C SER A 4 -27.99 -14.40 -11.18
N LYS A 5 -27.14 -13.39 -10.99
CA LYS A 5 -26.57 -12.54 -12.07
C LYS A 5 -25.05 -12.35 -11.96
N ARG A 6 -24.32 -13.19 -11.22
CA ARG A 6 -22.85 -13.17 -11.25
C ARG A 6 -22.35 -13.87 -12.50
N PHE A 7 -21.70 -13.11 -13.38
CA PHE A 7 -20.95 -13.65 -14.53
C PHE A 7 -19.72 -14.45 -14.04
N PHE A 8 -19.10 -14.01 -12.95
CA PHE A 8 -17.96 -14.65 -12.32
C PHE A 8 -18.12 -14.71 -10.79
N ASP A 9 -17.72 -15.81 -10.15
CA ASP A 9 -17.77 -15.99 -8.69
C ASP A 9 -16.45 -16.58 -8.16
N PHE A 10 -16.10 -16.27 -6.92
CA PHE A 10 -14.89 -16.74 -6.27
C PHE A 10 -14.78 -18.27 -6.17
N ILE A 11 -15.90 -18.99 -6.17
CA ILE A 11 -15.87 -20.46 -6.24
C ILE A 11 -15.19 -20.94 -7.53
N GLU A 12 -15.32 -20.18 -8.62
CA GLU A 12 -14.64 -20.46 -9.88
C GLU A 12 -13.13 -20.24 -9.78
N VAL A 13 -12.67 -19.24 -9.01
CA VAL A 13 -11.24 -19.06 -8.67
C VAL A 13 -10.70 -20.32 -7.99
N ILE A 14 -11.42 -20.85 -6.99
CA ILE A 14 -11.00 -22.05 -6.26
C ILE A 14 -10.92 -23.25 -7.22
N LYS A 15 -11.96 -23.49 -8.02
CA LYS A 15 -11.96 -24.58 -9.01
C LYS A 15 -10.77 -24.49 -9.95
N ARG A 16 -10.54 -23.30 -10.53
CA ARG A 16 -9.42 -23.05 -11.46
C ARG A 16 -8.06 -23.16 -10.77
N ALA A 17 -7.95 -22.82 -9.49
CA ALA A 17 -6.72 -23.04 -8.73
C ALA A 17 -6.40 -24.55 -8.64
N GLU A 18 -7.40 -25.42 -8.55
CA GLU A 18 -7.21 -26.87 -8.46
C GLU A 18 -7.12 -27.57 -9.82
N SER A 19 -7.77 -27.04 -10.86
CA SER A 19 -7.92 -27.70 -12.16
C SER A 19 -7.25 -26.99 -13.34
N GLY A 20 -6.71 -25.78 -13.14
CA GLY A 20 -6.07 -24.97 -14.18
C GLY A 20 -4.82 -25.60 -14.79
N GLU A 21 -4.22 -24.96 -15.80
CA GLU A 21 -3.04 -25.48 -16.48
C GLU A 21 -1.89 -25.69 -15.49
N ALA A 22 -1.30 -26.89 -15.46
CA ALA A 22 -0.15 -27.19 -14.60
C ALA A 22 1.12 -26.53 -15.17
N MET A 23 1.85 -25.81 -14.32
CA MET A 23 3.06 -25.10 -14.72
C MET A 23 4.07 -25.07 -13.57
N LYS A 24 5.36 -25.25 -13.87
CA LYS A 24 6.40 -25.02 -12.87
C LYS A 24 6.51 -23.54 -12.57
N GLU A 25 6.68 -23.18 -11.31
CA GLU A 25 6.80 -21.78 -10.89
C GLU A 25 7.93 -21.05 -11.65
N SER A 26 9.08 -21.69 -11.81
CA SER A 26 10.21 -21.11 -12.56
C SER A 26 9.91 -20.89 -14.05
N ASP A 27 9.00 -21.66 -14.64
CA ASP A 27 8.57 -21.45 -16.03
C ASP A 27 7.56 -20.31 -16.12
N TYR A 28 6.67 -20.18 -15.13
CA TYR A 28 5.77 -19.03 -14.98
C TYR A 28 6.57 -17.72 -14.87
N ASP A 29 7.57 -17.68 -13.99
CA ASP A 29 8.43 -16.51 -13.78
C ASP A 29 9.20 -16.10 -15.04
N LYS A 30 9.79 -17.07 -15.75
CA LYS A 30 10.47 -16.81 -17.03
C LYS A 30 9.50 -16.34 -18.11
N ARG A 31 8.27 -16.85 -18.12
CA ARG A 31 7.23 -16.43 -19.07
C ARG A 31 6.82 -14.99 -18.78
N LEU A 32 6.64 -14.61 -17.51
CA LEU A 32 6.30 -13.25 -17.09
C LEU A 32 7.34 -12.24 -17.59
N GLY A 33 8.63 -12.49 -17.36
CA GLY A 33 9.69 -11.59 -17.82
C GLY A 33 9.75 -11.43 -19.34
N ARG A 34 9.60 -12.53 -20.09
CA ARG A 34 9.54 -12.49 -21.56
C ARG A 34 8.33 -11.72 -22.07
N LYS A 35 7.16 -11.93 -21.46
CA LYS A 35 5.92 -11.27 -21.85
C LYS A 35 5.97 -9.77 -21.53
N ALA A 36 6.44 -9.38 -20.35
CA ALA A 36 6.64 -7.99 -19.97
C ALA A 36 7.56 -7.27 -20.98
N LEU A 37 8.71 -7.86 -21.31
CA LEU A 37 9.64 -7.31 -22.30
C LEU A 37 9.01 -7.16 -23.70
N SER A 38 8.21 -8.15 -24.13
CA SER A 38 7.49 -8.09 -25.40
C SER A 38 6.46 -6.96 -25.42
N LEU A 39 5.70 -6.80 -24.34
CA LEU A 39 4.66 -5.78 -24.22
C LEU A 39 5.25 -4.37 -24.14
N MET A 40 6.35 -4.19 -23.41
CA MET A 40 7.08 -2.91 -23.39
C MET A 40 7.45 -2.43 -24.80
N LYS A 41 7.94 -3.35 -25.65
CA LYS A 41 8.28 -3.05 -27.06
C LYS A 41 7.03 -2.79 -27.91
N GLN A 42 6.02 -3.64 -27.78
CA GLN A 42 4.77 -3.53 -28.55
C GLN A 42 4.03 -2.22 -28.29
N TYR A 43 4.05 -1.74 -27.04
CA TYR A 43 3.33 -0.54 -26.61
C TYR A 43 4.21 0.71 -26.49
N GLU A 44 5.48 0.63 -26.90
CA GLU A 44 6.43 1.77 -26.86
C GLU A 44 6.44 2.46 -25.49
N ILE A 45 6.59 1.65 -24.44
CA ILE A 45 6.64 2.11 -23.05
C ILE A 45 8.11 2.31 -22.68
N HIS A 46 8.47 3.55 -22.35
CA HIS A 46 9.84 3.95 -22.05
C HIS A 46 9.88 4.82 -20.80
N TYR A 47 10.77 4.46 -19.87
CA TYR A 47 11.10 5.31 -18.74
C TYR A 47 12.04 6.44 -19.16
N ASP A 48 11.65 7.69 -18.86
CA ASP A 48 12.50 8.86 -19.00
C ASP A 48 12.93 9.38 -17.62
N PRO A 49 14.22 9.32 -17.25
CA PRO A 49 14.70 9.82 -15.96
C PRO A 49 14.56 11.34 -15.77
N GLN A 50 14.33 12.10 -16.85
CA GLN A 50 14.05 13.54 -16.79
C GLN A 50 12.55 13.85 -16.60
N CYS A 51 11.68 12.85 -16.65
CA CYS A 51 10.24 13.00 -16.54
C CYS A 51 9.65 11.96 -15.59
N ILE A 52 9.79 12.19 -14.28
CA ILE A 52 9.28 11.31 -13.21
C ILE A 52 7.74 11.28 -13.22
N ILE A 53 7.10 12.41 -13.48
CA ILE A 53 5.64 12.52 -13.53
C ILE A 53 5.20 12.92 -14.94
N PRO A 54 5.09 11.96 -15.88
CA PRO A 54 4.65 12.25 -17.23
C PRO A 54 3.26 12.88 -17.24
N SER A 55 3.06 13.84 -18.14
CA SER A 55 1.75 14.39 -18.49
C SER A 55 1.20 13.84 -19.82
N ASP A 56 1.89 12.84 -20.40
CA ASP A 56 1.41 12.08 -21.54
C ASP A 56 0.37 11.06 -21.09
N ASP A 57 -0.89 11.41 -21.28
CA ASP A 57 -2.03 10.53 -21.03
C ASP A 57 -1.98 9.24 -21.87
N GLY A 58 -1.42 9.31 -23.08
CA GLY A 58 -1.28 8.14 -23.95
C GLY A 58 -0.32 7.10 -23.38
N LEU A 59 0.73 7.50 -22.67
CA LEU A 59 1.63 6.57 -21.98
C LEU A 59 0.89 5.77 -20.91
N ALA A 60 0.07 6.44 -20.09
CA ALA A 60 -0.73 5.79 -19.05
C ALA A 60 -1.73 4.79 -19.65
N ASP A 61 -2.39 5.16 -20.74
CA ASP A 61 -3.38 4.30 -21.41
C ASP A 61 -2.70 3.10 -22.09
N ARG A 62 -1.50 3.28 -22.68
CA ARG A 62 -0.70 2.17 -23.23
C ARG A 62 -0.23 1.19 -22.14
N ILE A 63 0.17 1.69 -20.97
CA ILE A 63 0.53 0.84 -19.82
C ILE A 63 -0.68 0.03 -19.35
N PHE A 64 -1.86 0.66 -19.26
CA PHE A 64 -3.09 -0.05 -18.92
C PHE A 64 -3.39 -1.19 -19.89
N GLN A 65 -3.34 -0.91 -21.20
CA GLN A 65 -3.59 -1.93 -22.23
C GLN A 65 -2.54 -3.04 -22.25
N ALA A 66 -1.26 -2.70 -22.04
CA ALA A 66 -0.22 -3.69 -21.87
C ALA A 66 -0.49 -4.60 -20.65
N ALA A 67 -0.98 -4.04 -19.55
CA ALA A 67 -1.29 -4.80 -18.35
C ALA A 67 -2.51 -5.72 -18.53
N VAL A 68 -3.54 -5.27 -19.25
CA VAL A 68 -4.68 -6.13 -19.64
C VAL A 68 -4.18 -7.33 -20.44
N ASN A 69 -3.32 -7.10 -21.43
CA ASN A 69 -2.73 -8.17 -22.23
C ASN A 69 -1.80 -9.09 -21.43
N LEU A 70 -1.05 -8.54 -20.46
CA LEU A 70 -0.24 -9.35 -19.56
C LEU A 70 -1.12 -10.27 -18.72
N PHE A 71 -2.16 -9.73 -18.10
CA PHE A 71 -3.05 -10.46 -17.21
C PHE A 71 -3.82 -11.58 -17.91
N LEU A 72 -4.44 -11.27 -19.06
CA LEU A 72 -5.23 -12.24 -19.82
C LEU A 72 -4.36 -13.36 -20.42
N ASP A 73 -3.10 -13.08 -20.77
CA ASP A 73 -2.17 -14.09 -21.29
C ASP A 73 -1.58 -14.98 -20.18
N MET A 74 -1.23 -14.38 -19.05
CA MET A 74 -0.52 -15.06 -17.96
C MET A 74 -1.44 -15.76 -16.97
N GLY A 75 -2.61 -15.19 -16.68
CA GLY A 75 -3.42 -15.58 -15.52
C GLY A 75 -2.70 -15.36 -14.20
N VAL A 76 -3.19 -16.01 -13.14
CA VAL A 76 -2.64 -15.94 -11.78
C VAL A 76 -2.14 -17.32 -11.34
N TYR A 77 -0.91 -17.42 -10.85
CA TYR A 77 -0.33 -18.71 -10.45
C TYR A 77 -0.67 -19.06 -9.00
N CYS A 78 -1.17 -20.26 -8.76
CA CYS A 78 -1.40 -20.80 -7.41
C CYS A 78 -0.24 -21.73 -7.03
N THR A 79 0.52 -21.36 -6.01
CA THR A 79 1.77 -22.07 -5.64
C THR A 79 1.51 -23.45 -5.04
N ASP A 80 0.45 -23.63 -4.23
CA ASP A 80 0.12 -24.93 -3.61
C ASP A 80 -0.21 -26.02 -4.64
N THR A 81 -0.90 -25.65 -5.72
CA THR A 81 -1.36 -26.59 -6.76
C THR A 81 -0.47 -26.59 -7.99
N GLN A 82 0.44 -25.61 -8.10
CA GLN A 82 1.29 -25.36 -9.26
C GLN A 82 0.47 -25.21 -10.55
N ARG A 83 -0.63 -24.46 -10.48
CA ARG A 83 -1.57 -24.25 -11.58
C ARG A 83 -1.86 -22.78 -11.85
N VAL A 84 -2.26 -22.49 -13.08
CA VAL A 84 -2.63 -21.15 -13.53
C VAL A 84 -4.14 -20.98 -13.53
N ILE A 85 -4.61 -19.93 -12.86
CA ILE A 85 -5.98 -19.43 -12.88
C ILE A 85 -6.10 -18.46 -14.06
N SER A 86 -6.68 -18.90 -15.16
CA SER A 86 -6.89 -18.10 -16.38
C SER A 86 -8.23 -17.37 -16.36
N PHE A 87 -8.32 -16.28 -17.11
CA PHE A 87 -9.51 -15.43 -17.20
C PHE A 87 -9.84 -15.07 -18.64
N ALA A 88 -11.12 -14.96 -18.95
CA ALA A 88 -11.60 -14.46 -20.24
C ALA A 88 -11.67 -12.91 -20.24
N PRO A 89 -11.52 -12.25 -21.40
CA PRO A 89 -11.66 -10.79 -21.51
C PRO A 89 -12.98 -10.27 -20.93
N GLU A 90 -14.08 -11.00 -21.12
CA GLU A 90 -15.41 -10.64 -20.64
C GLU A 90 -15.49 -10.69 -19.10
N GLU A 91 -14.73 -11.58 -18.45
CA GLU A 91 -14.68 -11.68 -16.99
C GLU A 91 -13.99 -10.46 -16.38
N LEU A 92 -12.88 -10.03 -17.00
CA LEU A 92 -12.18 -8.82 -16.58
C LEU A 92 -13.03 -7.58 -16.81
N GLN A 93 -13.67 -7.46 -17.98
CA GLN A 93 -14.56 -6.34 -18.28
C GLN A 93 -15.73 -6.27 -17.29
N TRP A 94 -16.41 -7.40 -17.07
CA TRP A 94 -17.49 -7.49 -16.10
C TRP A 94 -17.02 -7.08 -14.71
N ALA A 95 -15.85 -7.55 -14.27
CA ALA A 95 -15.34 -7.21 -12.96
C ALA A 95 -15.06 -5.70 -12.82
N LEU A 96 -14.46 -5.08 -13.83
CA LEU A 96 -14.17 -3.63 -13.85
C LEU A 96 -15.45 -2.78 -13.85
N GLU A 97 -16.52 -3.23 -14.48
CA GLU A 97 -17.83 -2.56 -14.47
C GLU A 97 -18.59 -2.70 -13.14
N ASN A 98 -18.25 -3.69 -12.32
CA ASN A 98 -18.96 -4.03 -11.09
C ASN A 98 -18.14 -3.76 -9.81
N VAL A 99 -17.06 -2.98 -9.92
CA VAL A 99 -16.23 -2.61 -8.75
C VAL A 99 -16.98 -1.66 -7.82
N PRO A 100 -16.76 -1.76 -6.49
CA PRO A 100 -17.29 -0.80 -5.55
C PRO A 100 -16.84 0.62 -5.90
N GLN A 101 -17.78 1.57 -5.93
CA GLN A 101 -17.51 2.99 -6.15
C GLN A 101 -17.22 3.74 -4.85
N GLU A 102 -17.45 3.09 -3.72
CA GLU A 102 -17.17 3.60 -2.38
C GLU A 102 -16.91 2.46 -1.42
N VAL A 103 -16.09 2.73 -0.40
CA VAL A 103 -15.79 1.81 0.70
C VAL A 103 -15.79 2.59 2.00
N ASN A 104 -16.50 2.11 3.01
CA ASN A 104 -16.62 2.80 4.28
C ASN A 104 -15.72 2.17 5.36
N TYR A 105 -14.97 3.02 6.05
CA TYR A 105 -14.18 2.64 7.21
C TYR A 105 -14.67 3.33 8.47
N GLY A 106 -14.53 2.68 9.62
CA GLY A 106 -14.95 3.22 10.92
C GLY A 106 -16.46 3.16 11.15
N ARG A 107 -16.92 3.68 12.29
CA ARG A 107 -18.34 3.69 12.68
C ARG A 107 -18.82 5.05 13.15
N ASP A 108 -20.14 5.22 13.08
CA ASP A 108 -20.86 6.38 13.59
C ASP A 108 -20.27 7.69 13.06
N LYS A 109 -19.93 8.62 13.95
CA LYS A 109 -19.33 9.91 13.60
C LYS A 109 -17.89 9.83 13.08
N GLU A 110 -17.26 8.67 13.18
CA GLU A 110 -15.87 8.43 12.73
C GLU A 110 -15.84 7.61 11.43
N THR A 111 -17.00 7.39 10.80
CA THR A 111 -17.04 6.76 9.48
C THR A 111 -16.50 7.70 8.41
N ILE A 112 -15.58 7.19 7.60
CA ILE A 112 -15.07 7.85 6.40
C ILE A 112 -15.42 7.03 5.16
N THR A 113 -15.63 7.70 4.04
CA THR A 113 -15.90 7.08 2.74
C THR A 113 -14.71 7.25 1.82
N VAL A 114 -14.16 6.14 1.36
CA VAL A 114 -13.09 6.09 0.38
C VAL A 114 -13.71 5.98 -1.01
N TYR A 115 -13.25 6.81 -1.95
CA TYR A 115 -13.80 6.91 -3.31
C TYR A 115 -12.70 6.83 -4.37
N PRO A 116 -12.99 6.48 -5.63
CA PRO A 116 -12.02 6.58 -6.72
C PRO A 116 -11.57 8.04 -6.92
N ARG A 117 -10.26 8.27 -7.00
CA ARG A 117 -9.67 9.57 -7.34
C ARG A 117 -9.30 9.60 -8.82
N LYS A 118 -9.32 10.80 -9.39
CA LYS A 118 -8.83 11.06 -10.76
C LYS A 118 -7.37 11.52 -10.73
N VAL A 119 -6.72 11.52 -11.89
CA VAL A 119 -5.45 12.23 -12.07
C VAL A 119 -5.67 13.72 -11.76
N GLU A 120 -4.76 14.33 -10.98
CA GLU A 120 -4.82 15.73 -10.53
C GLU A 120 -6.12 16.10 -9.77
N ASP A 121 -6.74 15.11 -9.11
CA ASP A 121 -7.98 15.33 -8.35
C ASP A 121 -7.78 16.33 -7.21
N ARG A 122 -8.67 17.31 -7.12
CA ARG A 122 -8.62 18.37 -6.11
C ARG A 122 -9.24 17.98 -4.77
N ARG A 123 -9.96 16.85 -4.73
CA ARG A 123 -10.44 16.30 -3.47
C ARG A 123 -9.26 15.75 -2.67
N ASP A 124 -9.30 15.99 -1.37
CA ASP A 124 -8.28 15.48 -0.46
C ASP A 124 -8.14 13.95 -0.61
N PRO A 125 -6.91 13.42 -0.60
CA PRO A 125 -6.73 11.99 -0.51
C PRO A 125 -7.14 11.48 0.88
N VAL A 126 -7.74 10.30 0.92
CA VAL A 126 -7.87 9.53 2.15
C VAL A 126 -6.48 9.04 2.56
N CYS A 127 -6.16 9.20 3.83
CA CYS A 127 -4.87 8.88 4.42
C CYS A 127 -4.99 7.66 5.37
N PHE A 128 -4.41 6.54 4.94
CA PHE A 128 -4.35 5.28 5.67
C PHE A 128 -3.07 5.22 6.52
N PHE A 129 -3.07 5.81 7.72
CA PHE A 129 -1.87 5.90 8.55
C PHE A 129 -1.40 4.51 9.02
N SER A 130 -0.16 4.13 8.75
CA SER A 130 0.31 2.78 9.06
C SER A 130 1.78 2.78 9.46
N ALA A 131 2.09 2.06 10.54
CA ALA A 131 3.46 1.67 10.84
C ALA A 131 3.93 0.49 9.96
N VAL A 132 3.08 -0.01 9.05
CA VAL A 132 3.38 -1.06 8.06
C VAL A 132 4.05 -2.30 8.70
N GLY A 133 3.64 -2.64 9.93
CA GLY A 133 4.23 -3.76 10.67
C GLY A 133 5.71 -3.56 11.00
N THR A 134 6.20 -2.34 11.22
CA THR A 134 7.54 -2.14 11.79
C THR A 134 7.63 -2.88 13.13
N PRO A 135 8.65 -3.72 13.35
CA PRO A 135 8.80 -4.45 14.61
C PRO A 135 9.00 -3.51 15.80
N VAL A 136 8.23 -3.72 16.86
CA VAL A 136 8.35 -3.01 18.14
C VAL A 136 8.30 -4.00 19.30
N THR A 137 8.68 -3.55 20.50
CA THR A 137 8.51 -4.34 21.72
C THR A 137 7.04 -4.35 22.14
N GLU A 138 6.65 -5.34 22.96
CA GLU A 138 5.29 -5.44 23.52
C GLU A 138 4.89 -4.16 24.28
N GLU A 139 5.82 -3.60 25.07
CA GLU A 139 5.62 -2.37 25.84
C GLU A 139 5.42 -1.13 24.95
N MET A 140 6.11 -1.08 23.81
CA MET A 140 6.08 0.07 22.91
C MET A 140 4.96 0.02 21.87
N PHE A 141 4.29 -1.12 21.72
CA PHE A 141 3.21 -1.29 20.74
C PHE A 141 2.14 -0.21 20.89
N LEU A 142 1.64 -0.03 22.11
CA LEU A 142 0.52 0.85 22.37
C LEU A 142 0.89 2.35 22.22
N PRO A 143 2.01 2.84 22.78
CA PRO A 143 2.50 4.20 22.51
C PRO A 143 2.70 4.49 21.01
N VAL A 144 3.32 3.55 20.28
CA VAL A 144 3.56 3.72 18.85
C VAL A 144 2.24 3.77 18.09
N ALA A 145 1.35 2.78 18.27
CA ALA A 145 0.06 2.74 17.59
C ALA A 145 -0.80 3.99 17.90
N GLN A 146 -0.80 4.46 19.15
CA GLN A 146 -1.51 5.68 19.54
C GLN A 146 -0.99 6.91 18.79
N SER A 147 0.33 7.01 18.58
CA SER A 147 0.93 8.13 17.85
C SER A 147 0.40 8.26 16.42
N TYR A 148 -0.03 7.16 15.77
CA TYR A 148 -0.68 7.20 14.46
C TYR A 148 -2.17 7.54 14.57
N ALA A 149 -2.89 6.91 15.51
CA ALA A 149 -4.34 7.04 15.64
C ALA A 149 -4.79 8.47 16.01
N GLN A 150 -3.97 9.19 16.79
CA GLN A 150 -4.29 10.54 17.26
C GLN A 150 -4.04 11.65 16.23
N GLU A 151 -3.38 11.33 15.10
CA GLU A 151 -3.05 12.33 14.10
C GLU A 151 -4.33 12.89 13.44
N PRO A 152 -4.48 14.22 13.34
CA PRO A 152 -5.72 14.83 12.84
C PRO A 152 -6.07 14.42 11.40
N LEU A 153 -5.04 14.16 10.57
CA LEU A 153 -5.20 13.75 9.17
C LEU A 153 -5.22 12.22 8.98
N ALA A 154 -5.25 11.44 10.06
CA ALA A 154 -5.47 10.00 9.95
C ALA A 154 -6.95 9.73 9.73
N ASP A 155 -7.35 9.35 8.51
CA ASP A 155 -8.72 8.91 8.23
C ASP A 155 -8.96 7.49 8.76
N THR A 156 -7.92 6.66 8.69
CA THR A 156 -7.85 5.34 9.29
C THR A 156 -6.45 5.12 9.84
N PHE A 157 -6.26 4.05 10.61
CA PHE A 157 -4.91 3.66 11.01
C PHE A 157 -4.69 2.14 11.03
N SER A 158 -3.42 1.74 11.11
CA SER A 158 -2.96 0.38 11.37
C SER A 158 -1.67 0.47 12.19
N GLY A 159 -1.38 -0.55 13.00
CA GLY A 159 -0.25 -0.49 13.93
C GLY A 159 1.01 -1.22 13.50
N PRO A 160 2.03 -1.18 14.38
CA PRO A 160 3.27 -1.92 14.23
C PRO A 160 3.04 -3.42 14.44
N LEU A 161 4.09 -4.24 14.53
CA LEU A 161 3.98 -5.64 14.95
C LEU A 161 4.91 -5.93 16.13
N ILE A 162 4.55 -6.93 16.92
CA ILE A 162 5.45 -7.57 17.88
C ILE A 162 6.04 -8.85 17.30
N THR A 163 7.30 -9.14 17.64
CA THR A 163 7.97 -10.41 17.28
C THR A 163 8.02 -11.41 18.44
N SER A 164 7.63 -10.98 19.64
CA SER A 164 7.49 -11.83 20.82
C SER A 164 6.27 -11.42 21.63
N TYR A 165 5.54 -12.39 22.18
CA TYR A 165 4.43 -12.16 23.10
C TYR A 165 4.69 -12.90 24.40
N LYS A 166 4.65 -12.19 25.54
CA LYS A 166 4.94 -12.74 26.88
C LYS A 166 6.27 -13.50 26.96
N GLY A 167 7.30 -12.97 26.28
CA GLY A 167 8.64 -13.56 26.21
C GLY A 167 8.78 -14.76 25.26
N ILE A 168 7.74 -15.15 24.53
CA ILE A 168 7.78 -16.24 23.55
C ILE A 168 7.83 -15.66 22.13
N SER A 169 8.75 -16.13 21.31
CA SER A 169 8.86 -15.74 19.89
C SER A 169 7.58 -16.10 19.13
N VAL A 170 7.00 -15.13 18.41
CA VAL A 170 5.81 -15.35 17.60
C VAL A 170 6.23 -16.07 16.31
N THR A 171 5.89 -17.35 16.22
CA THR A 171 6.23 -18.19 15.06
C THR A 171 4.98 -18.45 14.22
N SER A 172 5.09 -18.31 12.91
CA SER A 172 4.01 -18.58 11.96
C SER A 172 3.46 -20.00 12.08
N GLY A 173 2.13 -20.15 12.13
CA GLY A 173 1.40 -21.41 12.28
C GLY A 173 1.44 -22.02 13.69
N SER A 174 1.90 -21.28 14.70
CA SER A 174 2.01 -21.78 16.07
C SER A 174 0.89 -21.25 16.97
N PRO A 175 0.60 -21.91 18.11
CA PRO A 175 -0.42 -21.42 19.05
C PRO A 175 -0.15 -20.01 19.58
N ILE A 176 1.13 -19.62 19.72
CA ILE A 176 1.49 -18.29 20.20
C ILE A 176 1.14 -17.20 19.17
N GLU A 177 1.11 -17.52 17.88
CA GLU A 177 0.64 -16.60 16.84
C GLU A 177 -0.83 -16.22 17.02
N VAL A 178 -1.69 -17.19 17.36
CA VAL A 178 -3.12 -16.94 17.61
C VAL A 178 -3.31 -16.02 18.81
N GLU A 179 -2.60 -16.31 19.91
CA GLU A 179 -2.63 -15.48 21.12
C GLU A 179 -2.13 -14.05 20.86
N ALA A 180 -1.01 -13.92 20.14
CA ALA A 180 -0.44 -12.61 19.78
C ALA A 180 -1.33 -11.84 18.80
N ALA A 181 -1.99 -12.51 17.86
CA ALA A 181 -2.95 -11.92 16.93
C ALA A 181 -4.19 -11.36 17.66
N ILE A 182 -4.74 -12.09 18.63
CA ILE A 182 -5.85 -11.62 19.47
C ILE A 182 -5.41 -10.38 20.27
N TRP A 183 -4.24 -10.44 20.91
CA TRP A 183 -3.68 -9.32 21.65
C TRP A 183 -3.46 -8.09 20.76
N ASN A 184 -2.93 -8.29 19.55
CA ASN A 184 -2.72 -7.21 18.56
C ASN A 184 -4.02 -6.45 18.28
N THR A 185 -5.12 -7.16 17.98
CA THR A 185 -6.43 -6.51 17.74
C THR A 185 -6.89 -5.70 18.95
N GLN A 186 -6.74 -6.25 20.17
CA GLN A 186 -7.10 -5.56 21.40
C GLN A 186 -6.30 -4.27 21.58
N MET A 187 -4.98 -4.34 21.36
CA MET A 187 -4.10 -3.20 21.55
C MET A 187 -4.30 -2.12 20.49
N LEU A 188 -4.62 -2.47 19.24
CA LEU A 188 -4.99 -1.47 18.23
C LEU A 188 -6.25 -0.72 18.64
N ARG A 189 -7.32 -1.42 19.05
CA ARG A 189 -8.54 -0.74 19.48
C ARG A 189 -8.31 0.06 20.76
N GLU A 190 -7.45 -0.39 21.66
CA GLU A 190 -7.05 0.39 22.83
C GLU A 190 -6.28 1.67 22.44
N ALA A 191 -5.39 1.61 21.44
CA ALA A 191 -4.71 2.79 20.91
C ALA A 191 -5.72 3.82 20.37
N ALA A 192 -6.73 3.36 19.62
CA ALA A 192 -7.82 4.20 19.12
C ALA A 192 -8.61 4.88 20.26
N ARG A 193 -8.93 4.14 21.33
CA ARG A 193 -9.60 4.70 22.53
C ARG A 193 -8.75 5.76 23.21
N ARG A 194 -7.46 5.51 23.40
CA ARG A 194 -6.53 6.47 24.03
C ARG A 194 -6.31 7.72 23.20
N ALA A 195 -6.39 7.59 21.87
CA ALA A 195 -6.41 8.71 20.93
C ALA A 195 -7.72 9.51 20.94
N GLY A 196 -8.73 9.13 21.73
CA GLY A 196 -10.05 9.78 21.76
C GLY A 196 -10.91 9.47 20.53
N ARG A 197 -10.53 8.45 19.76
CA ARG A 197 -11.12 8.08 18.47
C ARG A 197 -11.55 6.60 18.45
N PRO A 198 -12.39 6.15 19.39
CA PRO A 198 -12.65 4.74 19.65
C PRO A 198 -13.27 3.96 18.47
N TYR A 199 -13.86 4.65 17.49
CA TYR A 199 -14.55 4.09 16.33
C TYR A 199 -13.88 4.44 14.99
N ILE A 200 -12.70 5.06 15.00
CA ILE A 200 -11.88 5.19 13.79
C ILE A 200 -11.66 3.80 13.17
N GLY A 201 -11.71 3.74 11.84
CA GLY A 201 -11.45 2.51 11.10
C GLY A 201 -10.01 2.05 11.27
N ILE A 202 -9.83 0.76 11.60
CA ILE A 202 -8.54 0.09 11.56
C ILE A 202 -8.43 -0.61 10.20
N HIS A 203 -7.72 -0.02 9.24
CA HIS A 203 -7.77 -0.47 7.85
C HIS A 203 -7.06 -1.82 7.60
N ASN A 204 -6.23 -2.24 8.56
CA ASN A 204 -5.67 -3.57 8.68
C ASN A 204 -5.48 -3.90 10.17
N PHE A 205 -6.41 -4.63 10.78
CA PHE A 205 -6.33 -4.93 12.22
C PHE A 205 -5.43 -6.12 12.59
N GLN A 206 -4.65 -6.64 11.63
CA GLN A 206 -3.70 -7.73 11.85
C GLN A 206 -2.32 -7.40 11.30
N SER A 207 -1.36 -7.24 12.21
CA SER A 207 0.07 -7.04 11.90
C SER A 207 0.95 -8.20 12.39
N THR A 208 0.40 -9.10 13.23
CA THR A 208 1.16 -10.17 13.90
C THR A 208 0.78 -11.58 13.44
N GLY A 209 -0.48 -11.79 13.02
CA GLY A 209 -0.91 -13.07 12.44
C GLY A 209 -0.61 -13.14 10.95
N GLU A 210 0.29 -14.04 10.56
CA GLU A 210 0.55 -14.40 9.16
C GLU A 210 -0.47 -15.43 8.66
N LYS A 211 -0.75 -16.47 9.47
CA LYS A 211 -1.68 -17.53 9.09
C LYS A 211 -3.13 -17.11 9.22
N THR A 212 -3.96 -17.72 8.38
CA THR A 212 -5.37 -17.36 8.24
C THR A 212 -6.18 -17.68 9.50
N ASP A 213 -5.84 -18.75 10.20
CA ASP A 213 -6.48 -19.14 11.46
C ASP A 213 -6.26 -18.12 12.59
N ALA A 214 -5.05 -17.59 12.74
CA ALA A 214 -4.75 -16.50 13.67
C ALA A 214 -5.54 -15.22 13.33
N THR A 215 -5.65 -14.90 12.04
CA THR A 215 -6.50 -13.79 11.57
C THR A 215 -7.97 -14.02 11.91
N ILE A 216 -8.51 -15.21 11.64
CA ILE A 216 -9.93 -15.53 11.92
C ILE A 216 -10.21 -15.49 13.43
N ALA A 217 -9.31 -16.07 14.24
CA ALA A 217 -9.47 -16.12 15.69
C ALA A 217 -9.52 -14.72 16.32
N SER A 218 -8.70 -13.79 15.83
CA SER A 218 -8.61 -12.41 16.32
C SER A 218 -9.71 -11.47 15.79
N ALA A 219 -10.38 -11.84 14.69
CA ALA A 219 -11.40 -11.05 14.03
C ALA A 219 -12.78 -11.11 14.75
N GLN A 220 -12.80 -10.69 16.01
CA GLN A 220 -14.01 -10.65 16.83
C GLN A 220 -14.22 -9.26 17.44
N GLU A 221 -15.46 -8.79 17.43
CA GLU A 221 -15.85 -7.48 17.97
C GLU A 221 -15.51 -7.33 19.47
N LYS A 222 -15.61 -8.41 20.25
CA LYS A 222 -15.21 -8.42 21.67
C LYS A 222 -13.72 -8.11 21.89
N PHE A 223 -12.88 -8.34 20.88
CA PHE A 223 -11.45 -8.01 20.89
C PHE A 223 -11.16 -6.65 20.27
N GLY A 224 -12.14 -5.98 19.66
CA GLY A 224 -11.99 -4.65 19.06
C GLY A 224 -11.93 -4.62 17.54
N ALA A 225 -12.07 -5.76 16.85
CA ALA A 225 -12.27 -5.81 15.40
C ALA A 225 -13.74 -5.53 15.07
N PHE A 226 -14.03 -4.32 14.64
CA PHE A 226 -15.38 -3.82 14.40
C PHE A 226 -15.76 -3.96 12.92
N PRO A 227 -17.04 -4.27 12.58
CA PRO A 227 -17.62 -3.87 11.30
C PRO A 227 -17.20 -2.46 10.89
N GLY A 228 -16.67 -2.30 9.68
CA GLY A 228 -16.04 -1.06 9.21
C GLY A 228 -14.52 -0.99 9.46
N ASP A 229 -13.90 -1.96 10.13
CA ASP A 229 -12.45 -2.19 10.04
C ASP A 229 -12.14 -3.03 8.80
N GLY A 230 -10.85 -3.20 8.47
CA GLY A 230 -10.43 -3.96 7.30
C GLY A 230 -9.27 -4.90 7.54
N LEU A 231 -9.05 -5.75 6.54
CA LEU A 231 -7.89 -6.63 6.42
C LEU A 231 -7.36 -6.59 4.99
N LEU A 232 -6.05 -6.82 4.87
CA LEU A 232 -5.39 -6.91 3.56
C LEU A 232 -5.10 -8.36 3.17
N VAL A 233 -5.35 -8.71 1.91
CA VAL A 233 -4.88 -9.95 1.28
C VAL A 233 -3.74 -9.61 0.33
N ALA A 234 -2.54 -10.10 0.64
CA ALA A 234 -1.33 -9.78 -0.11
C ALA A 234 -1.09 -10.76 -1.26
N ALA A 235 -0.83 -10.28 -2.47
CA ALA A 235 -0.32 -11.14 -3.55
C ALA A 235 1.15 -11.52 -3.30
N ILE A 236 1.58 -12.63 -3.90
CA ILE A 236 3.00 -13.01 -3.95
C ILE A 236 3.57 -12.39 -5.24
N ALA A 237 4.72 -11.71 -5.12
CA ALA A 237 5.39 -11.09 -6.25
C ALA A 237 6.05 -12.17 -7.15
N GLU A 238 5.71 -12.32 -8.44
CA GLU A 238 4.71 -11.57 -9.21
C GLU A 238 3.53 -12.46 -9.64
N MET A 239 2.31 -11.91 -9.57
CA MET A 239 1.07 -12.49 -10.08
C MET A 239 0.75 -13.89 -9.51
N LYS A 240 1.08 -14.09 -8.23
CA LYS A 240 0.94 -15.37 -7.53
C LYS A 240 0.04 -15.27 -6.30
N VAL A 241 -0.59 -16.39 -5.98
CA VAL A 241 -1.37 -16.62 -4.76
C VAL A 241 -1.09 -18.00 -4.18
N ASP A 242 -1.58 -18.24 -2.98
CA ASP A 242 -1.54 -19.53 -2.29
C ASP A 242 -2.88 -19.77 -1.56
N PHE A 243 -3.06 -20.96 -1.04
CA PHE A 243 -4.26 -21.35 -0.30
C PHE A 243 -4.42 -20.57 0.99
N GLU A 244 -3.36 -20.07 1.62
CA GLU A 244 -3.51 -19.15 2.76
C GLU A 244 -4.24 -17.87 2.35
N ARG A 245 -3.81 -17.23 1.26
CA ARG A 245 -4.48 -16.03 0.73
C ARG A 245 -5.91 -16.32 0.30
N LEU A 246 -6.16 -17.43 -0.39
CA LEU A 246 -7.52 -17.81 -0.83
C LEU A 246 -8.44 -18.14 0.35
N LYS A 247 -7.95 -18.81 1.42
CA LYS A 247 -8.72 -19.01 2.65
C LYS A 247 -9.10 -17.68 3.30
N LYS A 248 -8.19 -16.71 3.33
CA LYS A 248 -8.47 -15.37 3.87
C LYS A 248 -9.55 -14.64 3.06
N VAL A 249 -9.53 -14.76 1.73
CA VAL A 249 -10.61 -14.22 0.87
C VAL A 249 -11.94 -14.90 1.15
N ALA A 250 -11.96 -16.23 1.30
CA ALA A 250 -13.18 -16.98 1.62
C ALA A 250 -13.83 -16.48 2.91
N PHE A 251 -13.02 -16.21 3.94
CA PHE A 251 -13.46 -15.60 5.19
C PHE A 251 -13.97 -14.16 4.98
N LEU A 252 -13.16 -13.29 4.36
CA LEU A 252 -13.46 -11.86 4.26
C LEU A 252 -14.74 -11.57 3.50
N ARG A 253 -15.03 -12.34 2.43
CA ARG A 253 -16.27 -12.23 1.65
C ARG A 253 -17.55 -12.48 2.45
N GLN A 254 -17.44 -13.14 3.60
CA GLN A 254 -18.55 -13.44 4.51
C GLN A 254 -18.48 -12.60 5.80
N SER A 255 -17.51 -11.70 5.90
CA SER A 255 -17.26 -10.88 7.08
C SER A 255 -17.77 -9.45 6.89
N PRO A 256 -17.96 -8.68 7.97
CA PRO A 256 -18.32 -7.26 7.89
C PRO A 256 -17.10 -6.34 7.71
N TYR A 257 -15.92 -6.91 7.45
CA TYR A 257 -14.67 -6.16 7.33
C TYR A 257 -14.41 -5.81 5.87
N VAL A 258 -13.85 -4.62 5.65
CA VAL A 258 -13.42 -4.19 4.33
C VAL A 258 -12.32 -5.13 3.81
N LEU A 259 -12.52 -5.67 2.63
CA LEU A 259 -11.58 -6.54 1.94
C LEU A 259 -10.63 -5.70 1.09
N GLY A 260 -9.44 -5.42 1.61
CA GLY A 260 -8.40 -4.78 0.83
C GLY A 260 -7.45 -5.78 0.17
N ALA A 261 -7.01 -5.48 -1.04
CA ALA A 261 -5.97 -6.21 -1.74
C ALA A 261 -4.62 -5.47 -1.64
N LEU A 262 -3.52 -6.20 -1.55
CA LEU A 262 -2.19 -5.65 -1.27
C LEU A 262 -1.15 -6.21 -2.24
N TYR A 263 -0.40 -5.35 -2.94
CA TYR A 263 0.56 -5.75 -3.98
C TYR A 263 1.89 -5.02 -3.87
N GLY A 264 3.00 -5.76 -3.88
CA GLY A 264 4.35 -5.21 -3.80
C GLY A 264 5.27 -5.83 -4.82
N PRO A 265 5.06 -5.57 -6.13
CA PRO A 265 5.97 -6.05 -7.14
C PRO A 265 7.37 -5.47 -6.93
N LEU A 266 8.38 -6.28 -7.24
CA LEU A 266 9.79 -5.97 -7.04
C LEU A 266 10.38 -5.41 -8.32
N MET A 267 10.70 -4.12 -8.33
CA MET A 267 11.41 -3.51 -9.45
C MET A 267 12.86 -3.99 -9.45
N GLY A 268 13.30 -4.53 -10.59
CA GLY A 268 14.52 -5.33 -10.74
C GLY A 268 14.31 -6.84 -10.57
N GLY A 269 13.08 -7.29 -10.29
CA GLY A 269 12.68 -8.69 -10.20
C GLY A 269 12.28 -9.29 -11.55
N TYR A 270 11.30 -10.20 -11.54
CA TYR A 270 10.88 -10.97 -12.72
C TYR A 270 10.35 -10.10 -13.87
N ALA A 271 9.69 -8.97 -13.54
CA ALA A 271 9.19 -8.01 -14.53
C ALA A 271 10.28 -7.07 -15.08
N GLY A 272 11.50 -7.12 -14.53
CA GLY A 272 12.63 -6.32 -14.98
C GLY A 272 12.60 -4.88 -14.45
N GLY A 273 12.85 -3.91 -15.33
CA GLY A 273 12.98 -2.50 -15.00
C GLY A 273 11.66 -1.81 -14.63
N PRO A 274 11.67 -0.47 -14.50
CA PRO A 274 10.50 0.29 -14.09
C PRO A 274 9.30 0.10 -15.03
N GLU A 275 9.51 -0.02 -16.34
CA GLU A 275 8.43 -0.18 -17.33
C GLU A 275 7.69 -1.51 -17.17
N GLY A 276 8.42 -2.62 -17.14
CA GLY A 276 7.83 -3.94 -16.96
C GLY A 276 7.16 -4.09 -15.60
N THR A 277 7.75 -3.51 -14.56
CA THR A 277 7.18 -3.52 -13.21
C THR A 277 5.91 -2.67 -13.11
N ALA A 278 5.82 -1.54 -13.83
CA ALA A 278 4.57 -0.76 -13.91
C ALA A 278 3.44 -1.56 -14.57
N ILE A 279 3.72 -2.26 -15.67
CA ILE A 279 2.75 -3.16 -16.34
C ILE A 279 2.30 -4.25 -15.38
N ALA A 280 3.25 -4.91 -14.69
CA ALA A 280 2.95 -5.94 -13.71
C ALA A 280 2.12 -5.41 -12.54
N LEU A 281 2.42 -4.21 -12.03
CA LEU A 281 1.68 -3.62 -10.93
C LEU A 281 0.21 -3.34 -11.31
N VAL A 282 -0.05 -2.80 -12.50
CA VAL A 282 -1.43 -2.64 -12.98
C VAL A 282 -2.11 -4.01 -13.11
N ALA A 283 -1.41 -5.04 -13.62
CA ALA A 283 -1.96 -6.40 -13.72
C ALA A 283 -2.31 -7.01 -12.35
N HIS A 284 -1.56 -6.69 -11.29
CA HIS A 284 -1.90 -7.11 -9.92
C HIS A 284 -3.24 -6.54 -9.43
N HIS A 285 -3.67 -5.38 -9.92
CA HIS A 285 -4.98 -4.83 -9.56
C HIS A 285 -6.11 -5.71 -10.11
N PHE A 286 -5.92 -6.29 -11.31
CA PHE A 286 -6.86 -7.27 -11.86
C PHE A 286 -6.84 -8.58 -11.07
N LEU A 287 -5.67 -9.02 -10.59
CA LEU A 287 -5.57 -10.15 -9.65
C LEU A 287 -6.40 -9.86 -8.40
N GLY A 288 -6.18 -8.75 -7.68
CA GLY A 288 -6.97 -8.59 -6.45
C GLY A 288 -8.44 -8.30 -6.71
N LEU A 289 -8.81 -7.78 -7.88
CA LEU A 289 -10.22 -7.67 -8.25
C LEU A 289 -10.87 -9.06 -8.45
N LEU A 290 -10.30 -9.89 -9.33
CA LEU A 290 -10.90 -11.17 -9.72
C LEU A 290 -10.62 -12.30 -8.72
N VAL A 291 -9.41 -12.36 -8.16
CA VAL A 291 -8.97 -13.43 -7.25
C VAL A 291 -9.26 -13.09 -5.80
N PHE A 292 -9.00 -11.84 -5.38
CA PHE A 292 -9.20 -11.44 -3.99
C PHE A 292 -10.57 -10.85 -3.68
N SER A 293 -11.38 -10.51 -4.70
CA SER A 293 -12.62 -9.74 -4.50
C SER A 293 -12.36 -8.42 -3.74
N GLY A 294 -11.22 -7.78 -4.02
CA GLY A 294 -10.78 -6.54 -3.40
C GLY A 294 -11.76 -5.40 -3.61
N GLU A 295 -12.15 -4.74 -2.52
CA GLU A 295 -12.96 -3.53 -2.53
C GLU A 295 -12.06 -2.27 -2.59
N ARG A 296 -10.83 -2.39 -2.08
CA ARG A 296 -9.78 -1.39 -2.21
C ARG A 296 -8.43 -2.03 -2.52
N HIS A 297 -7.54 -1.27 -3.13
CA HIS A 297 -6.27 -1.78 -3.65
C HIS A 297 -5.11 -0.96 -3.11
N ASN A 298 -4.18 -1.61 -2.42
CA ASN A 298 -3.02 -0.98 -1.81
C ASN A 298 -1.73 -1.47 -2.49
N SER A 299 -0.93 -0.53 -2.98
CA SER A 299 0.28 -0.83 -3.74
C SER A 299 1.53 -0.35 -3.01
N PHE A 300 2.52 -1.23 -2.86
CA PHE A 300 3.83 -0.94 -2.25
C PHE A 300 4.96 -1.52 -3.12
N PRO A 301 5.06 -1.16 -4.41
CA PRO A 301 6.19 -1.61 -5.21
C PRO A 301 7.48 -1.14 -4.55
N ILE A 302 8.54 -1.95 -4.57
CA ILE A 302 9.84 -1.58 -3.98
C ILE A 302 10.97 -1.92 -4.94
N HIS A 303 12.04 -1.14 -4.86
CA HIS A 303 13.28 -1.47 -5.55
C HIS A 303 13.97 -2.65 -4.87
N ILE A 304 14.32 -3.71 -5.61
CA ILE A 304 14.89 -4.96 -5.03
C ILE A 304 16.18 -4.75 -4.21
N HIS A 305 17.04 -3.81 -4.62
CA HIS A 305 18.29 -3.49 -3.92
C HIS A 305 18.12 -2.43 -2.82
N HIS A 306 17.30 -1.41 -3.06
CA HIS A 306 17.20 -0.25 -2.15
C HIS A 306 16.08 -0.38 -1.11
N VAL A 307 15.07 -1.22 -1.36
CA VAL A 307 13.93 -1.50 -0.46
C VAL A 307 13.24 -0.22 0.01
N CYS A 308 13.05 0.66 -0.96
CA CYS A 308 12.27 1.89 -0.88
C CYS A 308 11.57 2.10 -2.22
N ASN A 309 10.66 3.08 -2.26
CA ASN A 309 9.94 3.45 -3.47
C ASN A 309 10.01 4.94 -3.80
N THR A 310 11.12 5.54 -3.37
CA THR A 310 11.45 6.96 -3.50
C THR A 310 12.68 7.19 -4.39
N THR A 311 13.24 6.14 -5.00
CA THR A 311 14.19 6.32 -6.10
C THR A 311 13.49 6.95 -7.31
N ARG A 312 14.26 7.56 -8.21
CA ARG A 312 13.75 8.27 -9.39
C ARG A 312 12.82 7.39 -10.24
N GLU A 313 13.27 6.19 -10.55
CA GLU A 313 12.55 5.21 -11.35
C GLU A 313 11.35 4.61 -10.61
N MET A 314 11.39 4.51 -9.28
CA MET A 314 10.24 4.07 -8.49
C MET A 314 9.14 5.12 -8.44
N LEU A 315 9.49 6.39 -8.31
CA LEU A 315 8.52 7.49 -8.38
C LEU A 315 7.87 7.56 -9.77
N TRP A 316 8.65 7.32 -10.84
CA TRP A 316 8.08 7.19 -12.18
C TRP A 316 7.08 6.04 -12.28
N LEU A 317 7.45 4.86 -11.78
CA LEU A 317 6.60 3.68 -11.76
C LEU A 317 5.28 3.94 -11.01
N ILE A 318 5.35 4.52 -9.80
CA ILE A 318 4.18 4.88 -8.99
C ILE A 318 3.30 5.87 -9.76
N SER A 319 3.91 6.88 -10.37
CA SER A 319 3.21 7.91 -11.13
C SER A 319 2.42 7.30 -12.29
N VAL A 320 3.07 6.58 -13.19
CA VAL A 320 2.41 6.06 -14.40
C VAL A 320 1.40 4.96 -14.08
N THR A 321 1.62 4.16 -13.02
CA THR A 321 0.66 3.15 -12.57
C THR A 321 -0.61 3.80 -12.04
N GLY A 322 -0.48 4.84 -11.21
CA GLY A 322 -1.64 5.58 -10.68
C GLY A 322 -2.46 6.19 -11.79
N GLN A 323 -1.78 6.85 -12.72
CA GLN A 323 -2.42 7.47 -13.88
C GLN A 323 -3.14 6.42 -14.75
N ALA A 324 -2.50 5.27 -15.01
CA ALA A 324 -3.10 4.19 -15.80
C ALA A 324 -4.41 3.70 -15.16
N LEU A 325 -4.39 3.45 -13.85
CA LEU A 325 -5.56 2.96 -13.10
C LEU A 325 -6.66 4.01 -12.97
N ALA A 326 -6.32 5.23 -12.54
CA ALA A 326 -7.28 6.30 -12.30
C ALA A 326 -7.97 6.80 -13.58
N ARG A 327 -7.33 6.64 -14.75
CA ARG A 327 -7.91 7.01 -16.04
C ARG A 327 -8.80 5.93 -16.64
N ASN A 328 -8.43 4.66 -16.45
CA ASN A 328 -9.05 3.54 -17.17
C ASN A 328 -9.97 2.69 -16.30
N THR A 329 -10.00 2.93 -14.99
CA THR A 329 -10.82 2.16 -14.04
C THR A 329 -11.39 3.06 -12.95
N PRO A 330 -12.53 2.69 -12.35
CA PRO A 330 -13.02 3.33 -11.14
C PRO A 330 -12.54 2.59 -9.88
N LEU A 331 -11.32 2.05 -9.87
CA LEU A 331 -10.77 1.37 -8.71
C LEU A 331 -10.40 2.35 -7.59
N ILE A 332 -10.63 1.94 -6.34
CA ILE A 332 -10.12 2.64 -5.16
C ILE A 332 -8.69 2.20 -4.90
N ILE A 333 -7.74 3.07 -5.22
CA ILE A 333 -6.30 2.76 -5.17
C ILE A 333 -5.57 3.63 -4.14
N ALA A 334 -4.65 3.03 -3.39
CA ALA A 334 -3.80 3.69 -2.41
C ALA A 334 -2.33 3.33 -2.63
N SER A 335 -1.46 4.35 -2.57
CA SER A 335 -0.02 4.17 -2.65
C SER A 335 0.58 4.11 -1.26
N ASN A 336 1.19 2.98 -0.94
CA ASN A 336 1.89 2.76 0.31
C ASN A 336 3.37 3.13 0.16
N ALA A 337 3.80 4.04 1.02
CA ALA A 337 5.05 4.75 0.87
C ALA A 337 6.17 4.03 1.67
N PHE A 338 7.31 3.76 1.04
CA PHE A 338 8.49 3.11 1.66
C PHE A 338 9.74 3.99 1.51
N MET A 339 10.26 4.51 2.61
CA MET A 339 11.42 5.41 2.61
C MET A 339 12.73 4.66 2.86
N ALA A 340 13.80 5.11 2.24
CA ALA A 340 15.14 4.62 2.53
C ALA A 340 15.64 5.12 3.90
N SER A 341 15.39 6.39 4.21
CA SER A 341 15.77 7.01 5.48
C SER A 341 14.75 6.75 6.59
N GLY A 342 15.20 6.83 7.84
CA GLY A 342 14.36 6.65 9.04
C GLY A 342 13.90 7.94 9.72
N PRO A 343 13.21 7.82 10.86
CA PRO A 343 12.61 8.95 11.57
C PRO A 343 13.61 10.04 11.96
N CYS A 344 13.14 11.28 12.02
CA CYS A 344 13.89 12.44 12.50
C CYS A 344 15.17 12.73 11.70
N THR A 345 15.10 12.60 10.37
CA THR A 345 16.17 12.98 9.42
C THR A 345 15.64 13.98 8.40
N GLU A 346 16.50 14.81 7.78
CA GLU A 346 16.05 15.68 6.68
C GLU A 346 15.66 14.87 5.44
N MET A 347 16.38 13.78 5.19
CA MET A 347 16.18 12.93 4.03
C MET A 347 14.79 12.28 4.02
N VAL A 348 14.31 11.75 5.17
CA VAL A 348 12.98 11.13 5.20
C VAL A 348 11.88 12.13 4.88
N ILE A 349 12.05 13.40 5.27
CA ILE A 349 11.08 14.47 5.01
C ILE A 349 11.01 14.79 3.51
N ASP A 350 12.16 14.87 2.83
CA ASP A 350 12.22 15.08 1.38
C ASP A 350 11.71 13.86 0.58
N GLU A 351 12.02 12.65 1.03
CA GLU A 351 11.49 11.39 0.47
C GLU A 351 9.95 11.33 0.58
N LEU A 352 9.40 11.64 1.74
CA LEU A 352 7.94 11.67 1.99
C LEU A 352 7.26 12.73 1.13
N CYS A 353 7.86 13.91 1.00
CA CYS A 353 7.33 14.99 0.16
C CYS A 353 7.31 14.58 -1.33
N ALA A 354 8.41 14.03 -1.84
CA ALA A 354 8.50 13.57 -3.22
C ALA A 354 7.47 12.48 -3.53
N GLN A 355 7.31 11.50 -2.63
CA GLN A 355 6.35 10.41 -2.79
C GLN A 355 4.91 10.93 -2.71
N SER A 356 4.60 11.78 -1.73
CA SER A 356 3.24 12.32 -1.53
C SER A 356 2.78 13.17 -2.72
N ILE A 357 3.64 14.05 -3.24
CA ILE A 357 3.37 14.83 -4.46
C ILE A 357 3.08 13.89 -5.63
N THR A 358 3.97 12.93 -5.87
CA THR A 358 3.88 11.96 -6.97
C THR A 358 2.58 11.16 -6.91
N SER A 359 2.27 10.60 -5.74
CA SER A 359 1.08 9.79 -5.50
C SER A 359 -0.20 10.61 -5.69
N THR A 360 -0.26 11.80 -5.10
CA THR A 360 -1.47 12.61 -5.09
C THR A 360 -1.87 13.06 -6.49
N VAL A 361 -0.94 13.61 -7.28
CA VAL A 361 -1.25 14.08 -8.65
C VAL A 361 -1.54 12.94 -9.62
N SER A 362 -1.09 11.72 -9.31
CA SER A 362 -1.31 10.54 -10.15
C SER A 362 -2.62 9.80 -9.86
N GLY A 363 -3.43 10.28 -8.90
CA GLY A 363 -4.74 9.71 -8.59
C GLY A 363 -4.75 8.66 -7.48
N TRP A 364 -3.68 8.55 -6.69
CA TRP A 364 -3.66 7.66 -5.53
C TRP A 364 -4.28 8.31 -4.29
N HIS A 365 -4.92 7.52 -3.43
CA HIS A 365 -4.97 7.80 -1.99
C HIS A 365 -3.60 7.52 -1.34
N LEU A 366 -3.41 7.95 -0.09
CA LEU A 366 -2.12 7.85 0.58
C LEU A 366 -2.18 6.78 1.67
N ASN A 367 -1.22 5.85 1.69
CA ASN A 367 -0.99 4.95 2.82
C ASN A 367 0.41 5.20 3.38
N PRO A 368 0.56 6.22 4.24
CA PRO A 368 1.84 6.59 4.78
C PRO A 368 2.20 5.81 6.06
N CYS A 369 3.45 5.45 6.34
CA CYS A 369 4.58 5.09 5.48
C CYS A 369 5.47 4.15 6.30
N ALA A 370 6.18 3.24 5.63
CA ALA A 370 7.27 2.50 6.24
C ALA A 370 8.58 3.28 6.06
N VAL A 371 9.35 3.48 7.11
CA VAL A 371 10.63 4.22 7.06
C VAL A 371 11.79 3.33 7.46
N ALA A 372 13.02 3.79 7.20
CA ALA A 372 14.23 3.00 7.36
C ALA A 372 14.13 1.63 6.67
N LYS A 373 13.56 1.61 5.46
CA LYS A 373 13.32 0.39 4.64
C LYS A 373 12.42 -0.65 5.33
N ASN A 374 11.70 -0.27 6.40
CA ASN A 374 10.94 -1.15 7.29
C ASN A 374 11.77 -2.33 7.88
N ARG A 375 13.10 -2.17 7.96
CA ARG A 375 14.01 -3.26 8.35
C ARG A 375 14.50 -3.15 9.78
N TYR A 376 14.47 -1.94 10.33
CA TYR A 376 15.09 -1.65 11.61
C TYR A 376 13.98 -1.46 12.66
N PRO A 377 13.93 -2.31 13.70
CA PRO A 377 12.92 -2.20 14.75
C PRO A 377 12.88 -0.82 15.39
N MET A 378 11.72 -0.48 15.96
CA MET A 378 11.46 0.72 16.73
C MET A 378 11.57 2.05 15.96
N ARG A 379 11.78 2.03 14.64
CA ARG A 379 11.94 3.24 13.81
C ARG A 379 10.68 3.54 13.01
N CYS A 380 9.65 3.98 13.71
CA CYS A 380 8.37 4.38 13.15
C CYS A 380 7.67 5.32 14.14
N SER A 381 6.97 6.34 13.65
CA SER A 381 6.22 7.28 14.48
C SER A 381 5.05 7.91 13.71
N GLY A 382 4.12 8.56 14.41
CA GLY A 382 3.04 9.36 13.80
C GLY A 382 3.52 10.59 13.00
N MET A 383 4.80 10.97 13.09
CA MET A 383 5.29 12.19 12.43
C MET A 383 5.50 11.98 10.94
N GLU A 384 6.08 10.85 10.54
CA GLU A 384 6.29 10.53 9.12
C GLU A 384 4.98 10.55 8.31
N PRO A 385 3.89 9.89 8.75
CA PRO A 385 2.63 9.97 8.03
C PRO A 385 1.92 11.32 8.14
N ARG A 386 2.12 12.09 9.22
CA ARG A 386 1.66 13.49 9.29
C ARG A 386 2.26 14.31 8.15
N ILE A 387 3.59 14.25 7.99
CA ILE A 387 4.31 14.97 6.92
C ILE A 387 3.75 14.59 5.55
N HIS A 388 3.60 13.30 5.30
CA HIS A 388 3.10 12.78 4.03
C HIS A 388 1.66 13.23 3.73
N ALA A 389 0.77 13.17 4.72
CA ALA A 389 -0.62 13.57 4.60
C ALA A 389 -0.79 15.08 4.40
N GLU A 390 -0.05 15.91 5.16
CA GLU A 390 -0.07 17.37 5.01
C GLU A 390 0.34 17.79 3.59
N VAL A 391 1.41 17.20 3.05
CA VAL A 391 1.84 17.44 1.66
C VAL A 391 0.72 17.03 0.69
N GLY A 392 0.12 15.87 0.88
CA GLY A 392 -0.87 15.31 -0.05
C GLY A 392 -2.16 16.11 -0.13
N HIS A 393 -2.74 16.43 1.03
CA HIS A 393 -3.89 17.32 1.13
C HIS A 393 -3.60 18.64 0.45
N ARG A 394 -2.41 19.20 0.70
CA ARG A 394 -2.05 20.48 0.13
C ARG A 394 -1.89 20.47 -1.38
N VAL A 395 -1.25 19.43 -1.93
CA VAL A 395 -1.13 19.19 -3.38
C VAL A 395 -2.51 19.14 -4.05
N ALA A 396 -3.47 18.43 -3.46
CA ALA A 396 -4.83 18.34 -3.98
C ALA A 396 -5.56 19.70 -3.93
N GLN A 397 -5.51 20.39 -2.79
CA GLN A 397 -6.22 21.67 -2.58
C GLN A 397 -5.77 22.76 -3.56
N ILE A 398 -4.47 22.89 -3.79
CA ILE A 398 -3.93 23.85 -4.76
C ILE A 398 -4.15 23.44 -6.21
N GLY A 399 -4.51 22.17 -6.46
CA GLY A 399 -4.68 21.63 -7.80
C GLY A 399 -3.37 21.58 -8.59
N LEU A 400 -2.29 21.11 -7.95
CA LEU A 400 -0.97 21.04 -8.57
C LEU A 400 -1.01 20.14 -9.82
N THR A 401 -0.56 20.65 -10.96
CA THR A 401 -0.52 19.86 -12.20
C THR A 401 0.65 18.88 -12.21
N ARG A 402 0.56 17.78 -12.97
CA ARG A 402 1.66 16.83 -13.16
C ARG A 402 2.94 17.50 -13.68
N LYS A 403 2.82 18.53 -14.53
CA LYS A 403 3.95 19.30 -15.05
C LYS A 403 4.70 20.05 -13.95
N GLU A 404 3.96 20.73 -13.08
CA GLU A 404 4.54 21.46 -11.94
C GLU A 404 5.10 20.50 -10.90
N ALA A 405 4.35 19.44 -10.60
CA ALA A 405 4.77 18.35 -9.72
C ALA A 405 6.09 17.73 -10.18
N ASN A 406 6.23 17.40 -11.47
CA ASN A 406 7.46 16.85 -12.03
C ASN A 406 8.65 17.78 -11.78
N ARG A 407 8.49 19.09 -11.99
CA ARG A 407 9.55 20.09 -11.75
C ARG A 407 10.00 20.10 -10.28
N ILE A 408 9.06 20.00 -9.34
CA ILE A 408 9.35 19.99 -7.90
C ILE A 408 10.03 18.68 -7.49
N VAL A 409 9.44 17.55 -7.87
CA VAL A 409 9.93 16.21 -7.50
C VAL A 409 11.33 15.95 -8.07
N LEU A 410 11.63 16.39 -9.29
CA LEU A 410 12.99 16.31 -9.85
C LEU A 410 14.04 17.02 -8.97
N ARG A 411 13.69 18.17 -8.36
CA ARG A 411 14.60 18.91 -7.48
C ARG A 411 14.78 18.20 -6.14
N LEU A 412 13.71 17.70 -5.54
CA LEU A 412 13.74 16.93 -4.29
C LEU A 412 14.60 15.67 -4.46
N VAL A 413 14.31 14.87 -5.49
CA VAL A 413 15.01 13.61 -5.80
C VAL A 413 16.51 13.85 -6.01
N LYS A 414 16.88 14.91 -6.75
CA LYS A 414 18.29 15.28 -6.94
C LYS A 414 19.02 15.54 -5.62
N GLY A 415 18.31 16.01 -4.59
CA GLY A 415 18.85 16.27 -3.26
C GLY A 415 19.22 15.02 -2.47
N TYR A 416 18.51 13.89 -2.67
CA TYR A 416 18.69 12.70 -1.84
C TYR A 416 19.05 11.41 -2.61
N GLU A 417 18.88 11.33 -3.93
CA GLU A 417 18.97 10.05 -4.68
C GLU A 417 20.32 9.34 -4.51
N LYS A 418 21.41 10.10 -4.39
CA LYS A 418 22.76 9.56 -4.18
C LYS A 418 22.97 8.97 -2.78
N ALA A 419 22.17 9.41 -1.80
CA ALA A 419 22.27 8.96 -0.42
C ALA A 419 21.44 7.69 -0.15
N ILE A 420 20.53 7.28 -1.04
CA ILE A 420 19.64 6.11 -0.85
C ILE A 420 20.37 4.82 -0.43
N PRO A 421 21.52 4.45 -1.03
CA PRO A 421 22.25 3.25 -0.61
C PRO A 421 22.64 3.28 0.88
N GLU A 422 23.04 4.45 1.37
CA GLU A 422 23.55 4.70 2.73
C GLU A 422 22.62 5.62 3.54
N ALA A 423 21.31 5.58 3.24
CA ALA A 423 20.35 6.50 3.82
C ALA A 423 20.38 6.45 5.36
N PRO A 424 20.33 7.62 6.05
CA PRO A 424 20.44 7.64 7.49
C PRO A 424 19.26 6.91 8.11
N ILE A 425 19.55 5.95 8.98
CA ILE A 425 18.54 5.07 9.61
C ILE A 425 17.65 5.80 10.62
N GLY A 426 18.00 7.04 10.99
CA GLY A 426 17.22 7.85 11.90
C GLY A 426 17.14 7.31 13.33
N LYS A 427 16.21 7.89 14.07
CA LYS A 427 15.99 7.66 15.50
C LYS A 427 14.91 6.62 15.77
N MET A 428 15.05 5.88 16.85
CA MET A 428 13.97 5.07 17.40
C MET A 428 12.85 5.98 17.95
N PHE A 429 11.65 5.43 18.08
CA PHE A 429 10.48 6.16 18.56
C PHE A 429 10.75 6.92 19.87
N HIS A 430 11.30 6.25 20.90
CA HIS A 430 11.58 6.90 22.19
C HIS A 430 12.68 7.97 22.14
N GLU A 431 13.44 8.06 21.05
CA GLU A 431 14.48 9.08 20.85
C GLU A 431 13.94 10.32 20.10
N CYS A 432 12.85 10.17 19.33
CA CYS A 432 12.21 11.25 18.59
C CYS A 432 10.77 11.58 19.04
N TYR A 433 10.25 10.87 20.05
CA TYR A 433 8.96 11.10 20.68
C TYR A 433 9.08 11.10 22.21
N SER A 434 8.28 11.96 22.84
CA SER A 434 7.97 11.85 24.27
C SER A 434 6.94 10.75 24.46
N VAL A 435 7.35 9.62 25.06
CA VAL A 435 6.48 8.45 25.28
C VAL A 435 5.34 8.76 26.25
N ASP A 436 5.56 9.60 27.27
CA ASP A 436 4.50 9.95 28.23
C ASP A 436 3.41 10.83 27.61
N LYS A 437 3.80 11.74 26.71
CA LYS A 437 2.90 12.72 26.08
C LYS A 437 2.41 12.28 24.70
N ILE A 438 3.00 11.21 24.16
CA ILE A 438 2.83 10.73 22.79
C ILE A 438 2.89 11.89 21.79
N ARG A 439 4.01 12.60 21.76
CA ARG A 439 4.22 13.72 20.81
C ARG A 439 5.65 13.74 20.29
N PRO A 440 5.88 14.24 19.06
CA PRO A 440 7.24 14.46 18.56
C PRO A 440 8.07 15.29 19.55
N THR A 441 9.39 15.09 19.54
CA THR A 441 10.31 16.00 20.22
C THR A 441 10.38 17.34 19.48
N ASP A 442 10.77 18.39 20.21
CA ASP A 442 10.96 19.73 19.64
C ASP A 442 11.99 19.72 18.49
N GLU A 443 12.95 18.79 18.51
CA GLU A 443 13.89 18.55 17.42
C GLU A 443 13.18 18.11 16.14
N TYR A 444 12.29 17.12 16.22
CA TYR A 444 11.61 16.62 15.03
C TYR A 444 10.62 17.66 14.47
N ASP A 445 9.87 18.34 15.34
CA ASP A 445 9.00 19.44 14.94
C ASP A 445 9.79 20.58 14.29
N SER A 446 10.94 20.96 14.87
CA SER A 446 11.83 22.00 14.31
C SER A 446 12.40 21.59 12.96
N LEU A 447 12.76 20.31 12.81
CA LEU A 447 13.28 19.77 11.55
C LEU A 447 12.23 19.87 10.45
N PHE A 448 10.98 19.47 10.74
CA PHE A 448 9.90 19.59 9.76
C PHE A 448 9.58 21.05 9.43
N ALA A 449 9.49 21.93 10.44
CA ALA A 449 9.28 23.36 10.23
C ALA A 449 10.38 24.01 9.38
N LYS A 450 11.64 23.59 9.53
CA LYS A 450 12.76 24.01 8.68
C LYS A 450 12.55 23.57 7.24
N LYS A 451 12.22 22.29 7.00
CA LYS A 451 11.99 21.74 5.66
C LYS A 451 10.82 22.41 4.93
N LYS A 452 9.72 22.73 5.63
CA LYS A 452 8.61 23.52 5.04
C LYS A 452 9.07 24.86 4.45
N LYS A 453 9.92 25.59 5.18
CA LYS A 453 10.49 26.86 4.70
C LYS A 453 11.37 26.66 3.46
N GLU A 454 12.16 25.60 3.42
CA GLU A 454 13.00 25.26 2.27
C GLU A 454 12.17 24.91 1.02
N TRP A 455 11.06 24.18 1.19
CA TRP A 455 10.15 23.83 0.09
C TRP A 455 9.49 25.06 -0.53
N GLY A 456 9.21 26.10 0.27
CA GLY A 456 8.78 27.41 -0.23
C GLY A 456 9.73 27.96 -1.30
N GLY A 457 11.04 27.86 -1.06
CA GLY A 457 12.08 28.27 -2.02
C GLY A 457 12.20 27.40 -3.28
N LEU A 458 11.64 26.18 -3.27
CA LEU A 458 11.64 25.28 -4.43
C LEU A 458 10.49 25.54 -5.40
N GLY A 459 9.64 26.54 -5.12
CA GLY A 459 8.43 26.85 -5.89
C GLY A 459 7.21 26.06 -5.41
N PHE A 460 7.27 25.55 -4.18
CA PHE A 460 6.14 24.94 -3.47
C PHE A 460 5.79 25.85 -2.29
N GLU A 461 5.27 27.04 -2.61
CA GLU A 461 5.13 28.17 -1.67
C GLU A 461 4.20 27.91 -0.47
N VAL A 462 3.59 26.72 -0.38
CA VAL A 462 2.59 26.45 0.64
C VAL A 462 2.58 24.99 1.08
N ILE A 463 3.42 24.62 2.05
CA ILE A 463 3.23 23.52 3.03
C ILE A 463 3.50 24.08 4.43
#